data_AF-A0A534HRW9-F1
#
_entry.id   AF-A0A534HRW9-F1
#
_cell.length_a   1.000
_cell.length_b   1.000
_cell.length_c   1.000
_cell.angle_alpha   90.00
_cell.angle_beta   90.00
_cell.angle_gamma   90.00
#
_symmetry.space_group_name_H-M   'P 1'
#
loop_
_entity.id
_entity.type
_entity.pdbx_description
1 polymer ?
#
loop_
_entity_poly.entity_id
_entity_poly.type
_entity_poly.pdbx_seq_one_letter_code
_entity_poly.pdbx_strand_id
1 'polypeptide(L)'
;NQVPPRGLTAPAFAKEQDAKAIEEILALDAKRFAGKVSQAGISMCGYGPVTAMLIAAKRLGAREAKLLKYATSSDMSRDLRTAVGYGAIAVYR
;
A
#
# COMPACT_ATOMS: atom_id res chain seq x y z
N ASN A 1 -0.76 6.06 -14.60
CA ASN A 1 -0.44 7.15 -13.66
C ASN A 1 -1.73 7.82 -13.23
N GLN A 2 -1.87 8.09 -11.93
CA GLN A 2 -3.02 8.78 -11.35
C GLN A 2 -2.74 10.27 -11.20
N VAL A 3 -3.77 11.10 -11.28
CA VAL A 3 -3.66 12.55 -11.09
C VAL A 3 -4.32 12.93 -9.77
N PRO A 4 -3.62 13.63 -8.86
CA PRO A 4 -4.21 14.09 -7.61
C PRO A 4 -5.44 14.99 -7.85
N PRO A 5 -6.50 14.88 -7.02
CA PRO A 5 -7.59 15.85 -7.01
C PRO A 5 -7.08 17.26 -6.70
N ARG A 6 -7.86 18.29 -7.08
CA ARG A 6 -7.51 19.69 -6.80
C ARG A 6 -7.27 19.89 -5.30
N GLY A 7 -6.17 20.58 -4.98
CA GLY A 7 -5.78 20.89 -3.59
C GLY A 7 -4.90 19.84 -2.92
N LEU A 8 -4.65 18.68 -3.56
CA LEU A 8 -3.73 17.65 -3.05
C LEU A 8 -2.41 17.65 -3.83
N THR A 9 -1.31 17.48 -3.11
CA THR A 9 0.00 17.20 -3.71
C THR A 9 0.08 15.73 -4.11
N ALA A 10 0.95 15.39 -5.07
CA ALA A 10 1.19 14.00 -5.46
C ALA A 10 1.57 13.08 -4.27
N PRO A 11 2.51 13.44 -3.37
CA PRO A 11 2.84 12.58 -2.23
C PRO A 11 1.69 12.45 -1.22
N ALA A 12 0.88 13.50 -1.01
CA ALA A 12 -0.29 13.42 -0.14
C ALA A 12 -1.36 12.47 -0.71
N PHE A 13 -1.65 12.61 -2.00
CA PHE A 13 -2.60 11.72 -2.69
C PHE A 13 -2.11 10.27 -2.72
N ALA A 14 -0.82 10.04 -3.01
CA ALA A 14 -0.22 8.70 -2.95
C ALA A 14 -0.37 8.09 -1.55
N LYS A 15 -0.06 8.84 -0.50
CA LYS A 15 -0.19 8.39 0.90
C LYS A 15 -1.62 7.99 1.26
N GLU A 16 -2.62 8.75 0.80
CA GLU A 16 -4.03 8.42 1.03
C GLU A 16 -4.48 7.15 0.31
N GLN A 17 -4.03 6.93 -0.93
CA GLN A 17 -4.36 5.70 -1.66
C GLN A 17 -3.63 4.50 -1.06
N ASP A 18 -2.34 4.63 -0.80
CA ASP A 18 -1.50 3.57 -0.25
C ASP A 18 -1.99 3.14 1.14
N ALA A 19 -2.45 4.08 1.97
CA ALA A 19 -3.01 3.77 3.30
C ALA A 19 -4.16 2.76 3.22
N LYS A 20 -5.08 2.92 2.25
CA LYS A 20 -6.21 1.98 2.06
C LYS A 20 -5.73 0.57 1.75
N ALA A 21 -4.65 0.44 0.99
CA ALA A 21 -4.06 -0.86 0.69
C ALA A 21 -3.32 -1.43 1.91
N ILE A 22 -2.52 -0.60 2.58
CA ILE A 22 -1.74 -0.97 3.77
C ILE A 22 -2.66 -1.44 4.89
N GLU A 23 -3.77 -0.77 5.17
CA GLU A 23 -4.75 -1.16 6.19
C GLU A 23 -5.23 -2.61 6.02
N GLU A 24 -5.53 -3.02 4.78
CA GLU A 24 -6.00 -4.38 4.49
C GLU A 24 -4.85 -5.41 4.60
N ILE A 25 -3.61 -5.01 4.30
CA ILE A 25 -2.41 -5.85 4.55
C ILE A 25 -2.22 -6.05 6.06
N LEU A 26 -2.33 -4.98 6.85
CA LEU A 26 -2.17 -5.03 8.32
C LEU A 26 -3.26 -5.89 8.98
N ALA A 27 -4.46 -5.92 8.39
CA ALA A 27 -5.54 -6.80 8.81
C ALA A 27 -5.38 -8.27 8.39
N LEU A 28 -4.30 -8.63 7.66
CA LEU A 28 -4.09 -9.95 7.08
C LEU A 28 -5.29 -10.46 6.26
N ASP A 29 -5.93 -9.55 5.52
CA ASP A 29 -7.08 -9.85 4.67
C ASP A 29 -6.73 -9.71 3.19
N ALA A 30 -6.24 -10.82 2.61
CA ALA A 30 -5.86 -10.89 1.21
C ALA A 30 -7.03 -10.57 0.25
N LYS A 31 -8.26 -10.96 0.60
CA LYS A 31 -9.43 -10.76 -0.27
C LYS A 31 -9.82 -9.29 -0.29
N ARG A 32 -9.91 -8.66 0.89
CA ARG A 32 -10.19 -7.24 1.00
C ARG A 32 -9.08 -6.40 0.40
N PHE A 33 -7.82 -6.77 0.60
CA PHE A 33 -6.66 -6.11 -0.03
C PHE A 33 -6.79 -6.09 -1.56
N ALA A 34 -6.93 -7.26 -2.19
CA ALA A 34 -7.04 -7.36 -3.65
C ALA A 34 -8.28 -6.62 -4.18
N GLY A 35 -9.41 -6.72 -3.48
CA GLY A 35 -10.63 -5.99 -3.81
C GLY A 35 -10.45 -4.48 -3.72
N LYS A 36 -9.81 -3.99 -2.64
CA LYS A 36 -9.58 -2.56 -2.39
C LYS A 36 -8.67 -1.96 -3.45
N VAL A 37 -7.56 -2.63 -3.79
CA VAL A 37 -6.63 -2.17 -4.82
C VAL A 37 -7.34 -2.04 -6.17
N SER A 38 -8.14 -3.03 -6.55
CA SER A 38 -8.89 -3.01 -7.81
C SER A 38 -9.98 -1.93 -7.81
N GLN A 39 -10.82 -1.87 -6.78
CA GLN A 39 -11.96 -0.94 -6.70
C GLN A 39 -11.52 0.53 -6.61
N ALA A 40 -10.46 0.82 -5.84
CA ALA A 40 -9.92 2.18 -5.73
C ALA A 40 -8.94 2.53 -6.87
N GLY A 41 -8.69 1.60 -7.79
CA GLY A 41 -7.81 1.80 -8.95
C GLY A 41 -6.35 2.11 -8.56
N ILE A 42 -5.88 1.64 -7.40
CA ILE A 42 -4.56 1.96 -6.83
C ILE A 42 -3.46 1.44 -7.78
N SER A 43 -2.54 2.31 -8.19
CA SER A 43 -1.52 2.00 -9.21
C SER A 43 -0.33 1.17 -8.69
N MET A 44 -0.62 0.13 -7.91
CA MET A 44 0.38 -0.74 -7.29
C MET A 44 0.81 -1.88 -8.23
N CYS A 45 2.10 -1.94 -8.57
CA CYS A 45 2.65 -3.03 -9.40
C CYS A 45 2.73 -4.38 -8.65
N GLY A 46 2.77 -4.36 -7.33
CA GLY A 46 2.99 -5.54 -6.48
C GLY A 46 1.72 -6.19 -5.89
N TYR A 47 0.51 -5.82 -6.34
CA TYR A 47 -0.72 -6.31 -5.67
C TYR A 47 -0.89 -7.84 -5.75
N GLY A 48 -0.52 -8.47 -6.88
CA GLY A 48 -0.56 -9.92 -7.04
C GLY A 48 0.36 -10.65 -6.06
N PRO A 49 1.68 -10.37 -6.06
CA PRO A 49 2.63 -10.95 -5.10
C PRO A 49 2.25 -10.73 -3.63
N VAL A 50 1.79 -9.53 -3.26
CA VAL A 50 1.36 -9.25 -1.88
C VAL A 50 0.13 -10.06 -1.50
N THR A 51 -0.85 -10.21 -2.40
CA THR A 51 -2.03 -11.05 -2.16
C THR A 51 -1.62 -12.51 -1.93
N ALA A 52 -0.73 -13.05 -2.76
CA ALA A 52 -0.21 -14.40 -2.63
C ALA A 52 0.54 -14.60 -1.29
N MET A 53 1.39 -13.63 -0.92
CA MET A 53 2.10 -13.64 0.35
C MET A 53 1.15 -13.66 1.54
N LEU A 54 0.10 -12.82 1.55
CA LEU A 54 -0.89 -12.78 2.63
C LEU A 54 -1.64 -14.12 2.78
N ILE A 55 -2.02 -14.74 1.66
CA ILE A 55 -2.67 -16.07 1.67
C ILE A 55 -1.73 -17.11 2.27
N ALA A 56 -0.47 -17.15 1.82
CA ALA A 56 0.52 -18.09 2.30
C ALA A 56 0.81 -17.87 3.80
N ALA A 57 1.07 -16.63 4.21
CA ALA A 57 1.37 -16.26 5.58
C ALA A 57 0.22 -16.64 6.54
N LYS A 58 -1.04 -16.38 6.15
CA LYS A 58 -2.21 -16.75 6.94
C LYS A 58 -2.36 -18.27 7.10
N ARG A 59 -2.15 -19.04 6.02
CA ARG A 59 -2.13 -20.51 6.06
C ARG A 59 -1.01 -21.06 6.94
N LEU A 60 0.11 -20.35 6.99
CA LEU A 60 1.26 -20.66 7.82
C LEU A 60 1.12 -20.20 9.28
N GLY A 61 -0.01 -19.60 9.65
CA GLY A 61 -0.30 -19.23 11.03
C GLY A 61 0.05 -17.78 11.41
N ALA A 62 0.24 -16.88 10.44
CA ALA A 62 0.43 -15.45 10.73
C ALA A 62 -0.69 -14.90 11.62
N ARG A 63 -0.33 -14.02 12.57
CA ARG A 63 -1.24 -13.37 13.53
C ARG A 63 -1.14 -11.86 13.52
N GLU A 64 -0.02 -11.33 13.06
CA GLU A 64 0.26 -9.90 13.12
C GLU A 64 0.98 -9.42 11.86
N ALA A 65 0.68 -8.20 11.43
CA ALA A 65 1.46 -7.48 10.44
C ALA A 65 1.74 -6.06 10.94
N LYS A 66 2.94 -5.54 10.68
CA LYS A 66 3.37 -4.20 11.10
C LYS A 66 3.93 -3.41 9.93
N LEU A 67 3.46 -2.18 9.78
CA LEU A 67 4.10 -1.19 8.93
C LEU A 67 5.36 -0.69 9.66
N LEU A 68 6.53 -1.02 9.11
CA LEU A 68 7.82 -0.60 9.66
C LEU A 68 8.15 0.83 9.24
N LYS A 69 7.85 1.18 7.98
CA LYS A 69 8.06 2.52 7.43
C LYS A 69 7.19 2.74 6.20
N TYR A 70 6.76 3.98 6.05
CA TYR A 70 6.23 4.50 4.80
C TYR A 70 7.03 5.75 4.40
N ALA A 71 7.29 5.89 3.11
CA ALA A 71 8.03 7.00 2.52
C ALA A 71 7.55 7.25 1.09
N THR A 72 7.89 8.40 0.53
CA THR A 72 7.65 8.71 -0.88
C THR A 72 8.93 9.17 -1.57
N SER A 73 8.98 9.08 -2.90
CA SER A 73 10.10 9.64 -3.68
C SER A 73 10.28 11.15 -3.45
N SER A 74 9.20 11.85 -3.08
CA SER A 74 9.19 13.28 -2.74
C SER A 74 9.95 13.59 -1.45
N ASP A 75 10.18 12.62 -0.56
CA ASP A 75 10.97 12.83 0.67
C ASP A 75 12.42 13.23 0.36
N MET A 76 12.94 12.77 -0.79
CA MET A 76 14.28 13.12 -1.29
C MET A 76 14.22 14.26 -2.32
N SER A 77 13.33 14.15 -3.31
CA SER A 77 13.31 15.09 -4.45
C SER A 77 12.64 16.42 -4.14
N ARG A 78 11.79 16.48 -3.11
CA ARG A 78 10.87 17.59 -2.81
C ARG A 78 9.90 17.93 -3.95
N ASP A 79 9.72 17.05 -4.93
CA ASP A 79 8.72 17.23 -5.99
C ASP A 79 7.31 16.95 -5.46
N LEU A 80 6.43 17.95 -5.59
CA LEU A 80 5.04 17.87 -5.16
C LEU A 80 4.08 17.45 -6.29
N ARG A 81 4.57 17.36 -7.54
CA ARG A 81 3.78 17.05 -8.73
C ARG A 81 3.81 15.58 -9.10
N THR A 82 4.87 14.87 -8.72
CA THR A 82 5.01 13.43 -8.96
C THR A 82 5.51 12.74 -7.71
N ALA A 83 4.98 11.55 -7.43
CA ALA A 83 5.40 10.75 -6.28
C ALA A 83 5.20 9.25 -6.54
N VAL A 84 6.12 8.45 -6.01
CA VAL A 84 5.99 7.00 -5.84
C VAL A 84 6.00 6.71 -4.35
N GLY A 85 5.01 5.94 -3.87
CA GLY A 85 4.94 5.48 -2.48
C GLY A 85 5.74 4.21 -2.25
N TYR A 86 6.36 4.11 -1.07
CA TYR A 86 7.14 2.95 -0.62
C TYR A 86 6.68 2.55 0.78
N GLY A 87 6.25 1.29 0.93
CA GLY A 87 5.83 0.72 2.21
C GLY A 87 6.64 -0.52 2.57
N ALA A 88 7.23 -0.53 3.77
CA ALA A 88 7.91 -1.68 4.34
C ALA A 88 7.02 -2.32 5.42
N ILE A 89 6.64 -3.58 5.22
CA ILE A 89 5.73 -4.31 6.12
C ILE A 89 6.37 -5.64 6.51
N ALA A 90 6.30 -5.98 7.81
CA ALA A 90 6.70 -7.29 8.33
C ALA A 90 5.45 -8.06 8.80
N VAL A 91 5.43 -9.37 8.56
CA VAL A 91 4.35 -10.27 8.97
C VAL A 91 4.91 -11.33 9.93
N TYR A 92 4.25 -11.49 11.07
CA TYR A 92 4.67 -12.36 12.17
C TYR A 92 3.62 -13.45 12.42
N ARG A 93 4.08 -14.59 12.96
CA ARG A 93 3.24 -15.66 13.50
C ARG A 93 3.00 -15.46 14.97
#